data_AF-A0A3Q4GE68-F1
#
_entry.id   AF-A0A3Q4GE68-F1
#
_cell.length_a   1.000
_cell.length_b   1.000
_cell.length_c   1.000
_cell.angle_alpha   90.00
_cell.angle_beta   90.00
_cell.angle_gamma   90.00
#
_symmetry.space_group_name_H-M   'P 1'
#
loop_
_entity.id
_entity.type
_entity.pdbx_description
1 polymer ?
#
loop_
_entity_poly.entity_id
_entity_poly.type
_entity_poly.pdbx_seq_one_letter_code
_entity_poly.pdbx_strand_id
1 'polypeptide(L)'
;MHKRTKIKIAIFVLLVGMACMFTAVVTDHWAVLSPKVEKLNETCEAAHFGLWRLCKKYIYISSEHYDEGHGCGPISLPGDENCTYFRHFTPGQDAEIFEYKTQKEYNISAAAISIFSLAFMILGSLCLVGSCTGTGKKRDYLLKPAGMFFAFAGLCAFISLEVMRQSVKRMIESEETIWIEYYYGWSFACACTGFVLLFLCGIALLFLSMPQMPRNPWENCMDAEPEQVE
;
A
#
# COMPACT_ATOMS: atom_id res chain seq x y z
N MET A 1 25.21 -13.58 -15.98
CA MET A 1 25.01 -12.52 -14.97
C MET A 1 25.43 -13.03 -13.60
N HIS A 2 26.46 -12.43 -12.99
CA HIS A 2 27.05 -12.87 -11.70
C HIS A 2 26.01 -12.78 -10.56
N LYS A 3 25.98 -13.77 -9.64
CA LYS A 3 25.04 -13.88 -8.49
C LYS A 3 24.91 -12.56 -7.72
N ARG A 4 26.04 -11.87 -7.55
CA ARG A 4 26.14 -10.54 -6.92
C ARG A 4 25.35 -9.45 -7.64
N THR A 5 25.32 -9.44 -8.97
CA THR A 5 24.57 -8.45 -9.76
C THR A 5 23.07 -8.66 -9.62
N LYS A 6 22.60 -9.92 -9.61
CA LYS A 6 21.19 -10.27 -9.37
C LYS A 6 20.71 -9.75 -8.02
N ILE A 7 21.50 -9.95 -6.97
CA ILE A 7 21.19 -9.48 -5.62
C ILE A 7 21.11 -7.94 -5.57
N LYS A 8 22.06 -7.23 -6.18
CA LYS A 8 22.04 -5.77 -6.24
C LYS A 8 20.79 -5.23 -6.96
N ILE A 9 20.40 -5.85 -8.07
CA ILE A 9 19.17 -5.49 -8.79
C ILE A 9 17.95 -5.74 -7.90
N ALA A 10 17.87 -6.90 -7.22
CA ALA A 10 16.77 -7.20 -6.31
C ALA A 10 16.67 -6.17 -5.17
N ILE A 11 17.80 -5.75 -4.58
CA ILE A 11 17.83 -4.71 -3.54
C ILE A 11 17.34 -3.36 -4.09
N PHE A 12 17.76 -2.98 -5.29
CA PHE A 12 17.28 -1.74 -5.91
C PHE A 12 15.77 -1.75 -6.15
N VAL A 13 15.24 -2.86 -6.65
CA VAL A 13 13.79 -3.03 -6.88
C VAL A 13 13.03 -3.02 -5.55
N LEU A 14 13.57 -3.62 -4.49
CA LEU A 14 13.00 -3.55 -3.14
C LEU A 14 12.95 -2.11 -2.60
N LEU A 15 13.96 -1.28 -2.87
CA LEU A 15 13.94 0.14 -2.49
C LEU A 15 12.80 0.90 -3.18
N VAL A 16 12.57 0.63 -4.46
CA VAL A 16 11.41 1.19 -5.19
C VAL A 16 10.09 0.71 -4.58
N GLY A 17 9.96 -0.59 -4.30
CA GLY A 17 8.77 -1.15 -3.65
C GLY A 17 8.49 -0.55 -2.27
N MET A 18 9.53 -0.33 -1.46
CA MET A 18 9.41 0.32 -0.14
C MET A 18 8.96 1.78 -0.28
N ALA A 19 9.51 2.54 -1.23
CA ALA A 19 9.08 3.91 -1.48
C ALA A 19 7.62 3.98 -1.94
N CYS A 20 7.21 3.07 -2.83
CA CYS A 20 5.82 2.95 -3.27
C CYS A 20 4.87 2.62 -2.11
N MET A 21 5.22 1.65 -1.26
CA MET A 21 4.41 1.33 -0.09
C MET A 21 4.35 2.48 0.92
N PHE A 22 5.47 3.15 1.20
CA PHE A 22 5.49 4.27 2.12
C PHE A 22 4.63 5.44 1.62
N THR A 23 4.75 5.78 0.35
CA THR A 23 3.90 6.82 -0.27
C THR A 23 2.43 6.43 -0.21
N ALA A 24 2.07 5.18 -0.47
CA ALA A 24 0.68 4.74 -0.36
C ALA A 24 0.11 4.85 1.06
N VAL A 25 0.88 4.48 2.09
CA VAL A 25 0.42 4.54 3.49
C VAL A 25 0.26 5.97 4.00
N VAL A 26 1.09 6.90 3.53
CA VAL A 26 1.08 8.30 3.98
C VAL A 26 0.06 9.15 3.21
N THR A 27 -0.30 8.75 1.99
CA THR A 27 -1.20 9.53 1.13
C THR A 27 -2.67 9.13 1.31
N ASP A 28 -3.55 10.11 1.16
CA ASP A 28 -4.97 9.97 1.46
C ASP A 28 -5.85 9.77 0.19
N HIS A 29 -5.27 9.24 -0.89
CA HIS A 29 -5.92 9.07 -2.20
C HIS A 29 -6.05 7.60 -2.60
N TRP A 30 -6.63 6.78 -1.75
CA TRP A 30 -6.89 5.36 -2.05
C TRP A 30 -8.15 5.18 -2.89
N ALA A 31 -9.22 5.84 -2.49
CA ALA A 31 -10.48 5.87 -3.23
C ALA A 31 -11.05 7.28 -3.23
N VAL A 32 -11.70 7.59 -4.34
CA VAL A 32 -12.43 8.83 -4.56
C VAL A 32 -13.88 8.47 -4.76
N LEU A 33 -14.74 9.08 -3.97
CA LEU A 33 -16.17 8.97 -4.11
C LEU A 33 -16.75 10.30 -4.57
N SER A 34 -17.62 10.21 -5.58
CA SER A 34 -18.36 11.34 -6.09
C SER A 34 -19.86 11.05 -6.10
N PRO A 35 -20.68 11.94 -5.51
CA PRO A 35 -22.13 11.85 -5.58
C PRO A 35 -22.60 12.29 -6.97
N LYS A 36 -23.88 12.02 -7.25
CA LYS A 36 -24.54 12.53 -8.44
C LYS A 36 -24.67 14.04 -8.36
N VAL A 37 -24.35 14.72 -9.45
CA VAL A 37 -24.72 16.11 -9.61
C VAL A 37 -26.19 16.21 -10.02
N GLU A 38 -27.05 16.73 -9.12
CA GLU A 38 -28.49 16.87 -9.41
C GLU A 38 -28.85 18.25 -10.00
N LYS A 39 -28.08 19.29 -9.70
CA LYS A 39 -28.40 20.68 -10.09
C LYS A 39 -27.16 21.48 -10.52
N LEU A 40 -27.36 22.40 -11.46
CA LEU A 40 -26.37 23.44 -11.77
C LEU A 40 -26.26 24.47 -10.64
N ASN A 41 -25.07 25.07 -10.49
CA ASN A 41 -24.75 26.13 -9.53
C ASN A 41 -24.80 25.72 -8.04
N GLU A 42 -24.75 24.42 -7.76
CA GLU A 42 -24.60 23.90 -6.41
C GLU A 42 -23.16 23.43 -6.15
N THR A 43 -22.78 23.40 -4.89
CA THR A 43 -21.50 22.84 -4.44
C THR A 43 -21.62 21.32 -4.35
N CYS A 44 -20.74 20.62 -5.04
CA CYS A 44 -20.60 19.18 -5.00
C CYS A 44 -19.61 18.75 -3.92
N GLU A 45 -19.96 17.73 -3.13
CA GLU A 45 -19.06 17.17 -2.11
C GLU A 45 -18.37 15.92 -2.64
N ALA A 46 -17.09 16.02 -3.00
CA ALA A 46 -16.26 14.86 -3.33
C ALA A 46 -15.49 14.40 -2.08
N ALA A 47 -15.38 13.09 -1.85
CA ALA A 47 -14.66 12.53 -0.71
C ALA A 47 -13.45 11.68 -1.12
N HIS A 48 -12.33 11.87 -0.41
CA HIS A 48 -11.10 11.09 -0.55
C HIS A 48 -10.81 10.29 0.70
N PHE A 49 -10.61 9.00 0.50
CA PHE A 49 -10.29 8.04 1.55
C PHE A 49 -8.78 7.80 1.61
N GLY A 50 -8.21 8.09 2.77
CA GLY A 50 -6.91 7.58 3.20
C GLY A 50 -7.04 6.51 4.29
N LEU A 51 -5.89 5.94 4.67
CA LEU A 51 -5.82 5.07 5.85
C LEU A 51 -6.05 5.87 7.16
N TRP A 52 -5.57 7.11 7.21
CA TRP A 52 -5.53 7.90 8.45
C TRP A 52 -6.51 9.06 8.48
N ARG A 53 -6.86 9.58 7.29
CA ARG A 53 -7.66 10.78 7.13
C ARG A 53 -8.76 10.55 6.09
N LEU A 54 -9.82 11.31 6.25
CA LEU A 54 -10.86 11.50 5.25
C LEU A 54 -10.88 12.98 4.89
N CYS A 55 -10.68 13.30 3.62
CA CYS A 55 -10.77 14.66 3.13
C CYS A 55 -12.03 14.82 2.28
N LYS A 56 -12.85 15.80 2.65
CA LYS A 56 -13.99 16.24 1.85
C LYS A 56 -13.58 17.50 1.10
N LYS A 57 -13.91 17.55 -0.19
CA LYS A 57 -13.64 18.68 -1.05
C LYS A 57 -14.94 19.20 -1.62
N TYR A 58 -15.18 20.50 -1.44
CA TYR A 58 -16.36 21.20 -1.91
C TYR A 58 -16.04 21.88 -3.23
N ILE A 59 -16.58 21.36 -4.32
CA ILE A 59 -16.32 21.83 -5.69
C ILE A 59 -17.55 22.57 -6.19
N TYR A 60 -17.40 23.81 -6.63
CA TYR A 60 -18.50 24.57 -7.21
C TYR A 60 -18.75 24.14 -8.67
N ILE A 61 -19.94 23.66 -8.99
CA ILE A 61 -20.29 23.22 -10.34
C ILE A 61 -20.78 24.40 -11.17
N SER A 62 -19.95 24.83 -12.11
CA SER A 62 -20.30 25.80 -13.15
C SER A 62 -20.87 25.10 -14.40
N SER A 63 -21.63 25.84 -15.22
CA SER A 63 -22.24 25.36 -16.47
C SER A 63 -21.26 24.74 -17.46
N GLU A 64 -19.96 25.06 -17.37
CA GLU A 64 -18.91 24.56 -18.26
C GLU A 64 -18.42 23.14 -17.87
N HIS A 65 -18.77 22.66 -16.67
CA HIS A 65 -18.35 21.36 -16.12
C HIS A 65 -19.54 20.49 -15.69
N TYR A 66 -20.75 20.87 -16.13
CA TYR A 66 -21.97 20.13 -15.85
C TYR A 66 -22.21 19.09 -16.95
N ASP A 67 -22.11 17.81 -16.59
CA ASP A 67 -22.58 16.69 -17.40
C ASP A 67 -23.70 15.97 -16.65
N GLU A 68 -24.88 15.88 -17.27
CA GLU A 68 -26.04 15.24 -16.67
C GLU A 68 -25.75 13.76 -16.39
N GLY A 69 -25.74 13.37 -15.11
CA GLY A 69 -25.55 11.99 -14.66
C GLY A 69 -24.10 11.57 -14.34
N HIS A 70 -23.12 12.48 -14.46
CA HIS A 70 -21.72 12.23 -14.04
C HIS A 70 -21.42 12.82 -12.64
N GLY A 71 -20.29 12.40 -12.05
CA GLY A 71 -19.81 12.93 -10.76
C GLY A 71 -19.34 14.40 -10.80
N CYS A 72 -18.80 14.90 -9.67
CA CYS A 72 -18.32 16.27 -9.43
C CYS A 72 -17.11 16.74 -10.29
N GLY A 73 -16.85 16.10 -11.44
CA GLY A 73 -15.66 16.37 -12.25
C GLY A 73 -14.33 15.98 -11.57
N PRO A 74 -13.18 16.31 -12.17
CA PRO A 74 -11.87 15.95 -11.64
C PRO A 74 -11.52 16.73 -10.37
N ILE A 75 -10.91 16.03 -9.40
CA ILE A 75 -10.50 16.55 -8.08
C ILE A 75 -9.48 17.69 -8.18
N SER A 76 -8.82 17.85 -9.32
CA SER A 76 -7.92 18.95 -9.61
C SER A 76 -8.62 20.32 -9.64
N LEU A 77 -9.95 20.36 -9.67
CA LEU A 77 -10.73 21.58 -9.59
C LEU A 77 -10.46 22.33 -8.27
N PRO A 78 -10.39 23.67 -8.28
CA PRO A 78 -10.25 24.47 -7.06
C PRO A 78 -11.53 24.36 -6.22
N GLY A 79 -11.36 24.20 -4.91
CA GLY A 79 -12.47 24.01 -3.97
C GLY A 79 -11.96 24.02 -2.54
N ASP A 80 -12.87 24.23 -1.59
CA ASP A 80 -12.52 24.23 -0.17
C ASP A 80 -12.29 22.79 0.31
N GLU A 81 -11.29 22.57 1.15
CA GLU A 81 -10.87 21.24 1.61
C GLU A 81 -10.99 21.12 3.13
N ASN A 82 -11.84 20.19 3.58
CA ASN A 82 -12.00 19.87 4.99
C ASN A 82 -11.51 18.44 5.25
N CYS A 83 -10.30 18.34 5.79
CA CYS A 83 -9.68 17.07 6.15
C CYS A 83 -9.88 16.77 7.64
N THR A 84 -10.52 15.64 7.92
CA THR A 84 -10.74 15.15 9.27
C THR A 84 -9.99 13.84 9.48
N TYR A 85 -9.31 13.71 10.62
CA TYR A 85 -8.70 12.44 11.00
C TYR A 85 -9.76 11.52 11.58
N PHE A 86 -9.63 10.21 11.35
CA PHE A 86 -10.46 9.24 12.03
C PHE A 86 -10.22 9.34 13.54
N ARG A 87 -11.13 9.99 14.28
CA ARG A 87 -11.09 10.03 15.75
C ARG A 87 -11.51 8.66 16.29
N HIS A 88 -10.51 7.85 16.57
CA HIS A 88 -10.70 6.49 17.07
C HIS A 88 -11.35 6.47 18.47
N PHE A 89 -11.14 7.51 19.28
CA PHE A 89 -11.47 7.49 20.73
C PHE A 89 -12.55 8.50 21.19
N THR A 90 -13.04 9.42 20.35
CA THR A 90 -14.07 10.42 20.74
C THR A 90 -15.16 10.56 19.68
N PRO A 91 -16.24 9.76 19.72
CA PRO A 91 -17.26 9.69 18.67
C PRO A 91 -18.33 10.82 18.73
N GLY A 92 -18.00 12.02 19.23
CA GLY A 92 -19.02 12.94 19.75
C GLY A 92 -19.42 14.17 18.92
N GLN A 93 -18.75 14.52 17.81
CA GLN A 93 -18.92 15.91 17.30
C GLN A 93 -19.04 16.10 15.77
N ASP A 94 -18.74 15.11 14.93
CA ASP A 94 -18.84 15.25 13.45
C ASP A 94 -19.59 14.08 12.79
N ALA A 95 -20.53 13.46 13.52
CA ALA A 95 -21.16 12.19 13.17
C ALA A 95 -22.34 12.28 12.18
N GLU A 96 -22.56 13.40 11.51
CA GLU A 96 -23.75 13.55 10.64
C GLU A 96 -23.63 12.79 9.29
N ILE A 97 -22.45 12.26 8.92
CA ILE A 97 -22.27 11.51 7.66
C ILE A 97 -21.63 10.12 7.87
N PHE A 98 -21.52 9.62 9.10
CA PHE A 98 -21.04 8.25 9.36
C PHE A 98 -21.83 7.56 10.47
N GLU A 99 -23.09 7.23 10.16
CA GLU A 99 -23.97 6.49 11.07
C GLU A 99 -23.67 4.98 11.12
N TYR A 100 -22.79 4.46 10.25
CA TYR A 100 -22.46 3.03 10.24
C TYR A 100 -21.17 2.70 11.01
N LYS A 101 -21.38 2.15 12.21
CA LYS A 101 -20.40 1.53 13.13
C LYS A 101 -19.38 0.60 12.44
N THR A 102 -19.75 -0.01 11.31
CA THR A 102 -18.96 -1.00 10.56
C THR A 102 -17.80 -0.40 9.76
N GLN A 103 -17.92 0.84 9.24
CA GLN A 103 -16.87 1.45 8.41
C GLN A 103 -15.60 1.78 9.19
N LYS A 104 -15.79 2.28 10.41
CA LYS A 104 -14.69 2.64 11.32
C LYS A 104 -13.82 1.40 11.61
N GLU A 105 -14.44 0.25 11.82
CA GLU A 105 -13.74 -1.01 12.16
C GLU A 105 -12.89 -1.57 11.03
N TYR A 106 -13.36 -1.51 9.77
CA TYR A 106 -12.56 -1.96 8.62
C TYR A 106 -11.38 -1.04 8.33
N ASN A 107 -11.55 0.29 8.43
CA ASN A 107 -10.43 1.20 8.22
C ASN A 107 -9.38 1.11 9.35
N ILE A 108 -9.84 0.95 10.61
CA ILE A 108 -8.96 0.61 11.75
C ILE A 108 -8.12 -0.63 11.43
N SER A 109 -8.76 -1.67 10.92
CA SER A 109 -8.12 -2.94 10.60
C SER A 109 -7.07 -2.77 9.49
N ALA A 110 -7.42 -2.04 8.42
CA ALA A 110 -6.48 -1.75 7.33
C ALA A 110 -5.26 -0.96 7.81
N ALA A 111 -5.47 0.05 8.66
CA ALA A 111 -4.41 0.84 9.27
C ALA A 111 -3.50 0.00 10.18
N ALA A 112 -4.07 -0.83 11.05
CA ALA A 112 -3.31 -1.73 11.91
C ALA A 112 -2.43 -2.71 11.11
N ILE A 113 -2.98 -3.30 10.04
CA ILE A 113 -2.24 -4.22 9.17
C ILE A 113 -1.12 -3.49 8.41
N SER A 114 -1.34 -2.25 8.00
CA SER A 114 -0.30 -1.43 7.37
C SER A 114 0.87 -1.15 8.31
N ILE A 115 0.63 -0.97 9.62
CA ILE A 115 1.68 -0.82 10.63
C ILE A 115 2.54 -2.08 10.70
N PHE A 116 1.92 -3.27 10.70
CA PHE A 116 2.67 -4.53 10.66
C PHE A 116 3.49 -4.67 9.37
N SER A 117 2.95 -4.25 8.22
CA SER A 117 3.70 -4.20 6.96
C SER A 117 4.93 -3.29 7.07
N LEU A 118 4.77 -2.07 7.60
CA LEU A 118 5.89 -1.15 7.86
C LEU A 118 6.93 -1.75 8.81
N ALA A 119 6.49 -2.41 9.89
CA ALA A 119 7.39 -3.05 10.85
C ALA A 119 8.22 -4.16 10.20
N PHE A 120 7.62 -5.02 9.38
CA PHE A 120 8.36 -6.04 8.63
C PHE A 120 9.30 -5.44 7.59
N MET A 121 8.93 -4.34 6.92
CA MET A 121 9.86 -3.63 6.03
C MET A 121 11.07 -3.08 6.80
N ILE A 122 10.87 -2.50 7.99
CA ILE A 122 11.96 -2.00 8.84
C ILE A 122 12.88 -3.16 9.23
N LEU A 123 12.34 -4.27 9.74
CA LEU A 123 13.12 -5.46 10.11
C LEU A 123 13.89 -6.04 8.90
N GLY A 124 13.24 -6.16 7.75
CA GLY A 124 13.87 -6.61 6.49
C GLY A 124 14.99 -5.68 6.03
N SER A 125 14.80 -4.36 6.15
CA SER A 125 15.82 -3.36 5.80
C SER A 125 17.03 -3.43 6.74
N LEU A 126 16.82 -3.64 8.05
CA LEU A 126 17.91 -3.85 9.02
C LEU A 126 18.72 -5.11 8.68
N CYS A 127 18.06 -6.20 8.27
CA CYS A 127 18.73 -7.41 7.81
C CYS A 127 19.54 -7.18 6.51
N LEU A 128 19.00 -6.42 5.55
CA LEU A 128 19.73 -6.06 4.32
C LEU A 128 20.96 -5.20 4.59
N VAL A 129 20.79 -4.15 5.41
CA VAL A 129 21.89 -3.26 5.81
C VAL A 129 22.93 -4.09 6.55
N GLY A 130 22.56 -4.87 7.55
CA GLY A 130 23.47 -5.74 8.29
C GLY A 130 24.23 -6.77 7.42
N SER A 131 23.66 -7.18 6.28
CA SER A 131 24.37 -8.00 5.30
C SER A 131 25.34 -7.20 4.43
N CYS A 132 25.00 -5.96 4.07
CA CYS A 132 25.80 -5.10 3.18
C CYS A 132 26.91 -4.31 3.89
N THR A 133 26.65 -3.79 5.10
CA THR A 133 27.56 -2.92 5.87
C THR A 133 28.35 -3.65 6.95
N GLY A 134 28.24 -4.98 7.05
CA GLY A 134 29.05 -5.79 7.96
C GLY A 134 30.53 -5.67 7.64
N THR A 135 31.22 -4.77 8.33
CA THR A 135 32.66 -4.49 8.29
C THR A 135 33.45 -5.74 8.70
N GLY A 136 33.69 -6.64 7.75
CA GLY A 136 34.71 -7.69 7.88
C GLY A 136 34.34 -9.09 7.38
N LYS A 137 33.05 -9.45 7.26
CA LYS A 137 32.62 -10.74 6.70
C LYS A 137 31.27 -10.57 5.99
N LYS A 138 31.17 -10.97 4.71
CA LYS A 138 29.88 -11.05 3.99
C LYS A 138 28.96 -12.00 4.75
N ARG A 139 27.93 -11.47 5.39
CA ARG A 139 26.90 -12.26 6.10
C ARG A 139 25.78 -12.57 5.11
N ASP A 140 26.10 -13.37 4.09
CA ASP A 140 25.13 -13.74 3.04
C ASP A 140 23.94 -14.55 3.63
N TYR A 141 24.12 -15.17 4.79
CA TYR A 141 23.05 -15.83 5.54
C TYR A 141 21.94 -14.90 6.03
N LEU A 142 22.21 -13.59 6.18
CA LEU A 142 21.20 -12.60 6.58
C LEU A 142 20.23 -12.24 5.44
N LEU A 143 20.54 -12.59 4.18
CA LEU A 143 19.60 -12.37 3.07
C LEU A 143 18.36 -13.27 3.20
N LYS A 144 18.49 -14.48 3.76
CA LYS A 144 17.37 -15.41 3.96
C LYS A 144 16.24 -14.79 4.81
N PRO A 145 16.50 -14.33 6.05
CA PRO A 145 15.48 -13.67 6.85
C PRO A 145 15.02 -12.33 6.26
N ALA A 146 15.91 -11.58 5.58
CA ALA A 146 15.51 -10.36 4.90
C ALA A 146 14.42 -10.63 3.83
N GLY A 147 14.63 -11.63 2.97
CA GLY A 147 13.67 -12.02 1.95
C GLY A 147 12.32 -12.47 2.53
N MET A 148 12.34 -13.20 3.64
CA MET A 148 11.11 -13.59 4.36
C MET A 148 10.35 -12.37 4.89
N PHE A 149 11.02 -11.43 5.56
CA PHE A 149 10.35 -10.23 6.07
C PHE A 149 9.75 -9.36 4.95
N PHE A 150 10.43 -9.22 3.81
CA PHE A 150 9.85 -8.49 2.67
C PHE A 150 8.66 -9.21 2.04
N ALA A 151 8.69 -10.54 1.95
CA ALA A 151 7.54 -11.31 1.48
C ALA A 151 6.33 -11.14 2.42
N PHE A 152 6.54 -11.22 3.73
CA PHE A 152 5.47 -10.96 4.72
C PHE A 152 4.98 -9.52 4.68
N ALA A 153 5.87 -8.53 4.53
CA ALA A 153 5.49 -7.14 4.36
C ALA A 153 4.57 -6.95 3.14
N GLY A 154 4.89 -7.61 2.02
CA GLY A 154 4.05 -7.64 0.82
C GLY A 154 2.68 -8.28 1.09
N LEU A 155 2.63 -9.44 1.75
CA LEU A 155 1.35 -10.08 2.11
C LEU A 155 0.49 -9.21 3.02
N CYS A 156 1.07 -8.55 4.02
CA CYS A 156 0.35 -7.60 4.86
C CYS A 156 -0.18 -6.41 4.03
N ALA A 157 0.60 -5.90 3.07
CA ALA A 157 0.14 -4.86 2.15
C ALA A 157 -1.07 -5.31 1.31
N PHE A 158 -1.04 -6.55 0.81
CA PHE A 158 -2.15 -7.14 0.06
C PHE A 158 -3.42 -7.28 0.92
N ILE A 159 -3.28 -7.75 2.17
CA ILE A 159 -4.44 -7.85 3.08
C ILE A 159 -5.00 -6.45 3.38
N SER A 160 -4.14 -5.46 3.63
CA SER A 160 -4.58 -4.06 3.83
C SER A 160 -5.34 -3.52 2.61
N LEU A 161 -4.87 -3.82 1.40
CA LEU A 161 -5.54 -3.48 0.15
C LEU A 161 -6.92 -4.13 0.03
N GLU A 162 -7.06 -5.42 0.31
CA GLU A 162 -8.34 -6.12 0.23
C GLU A 162 -9.32 -5.64 1.31
N VAL A 163 -8.84 -5.36 2.52
CA VAL A 163 -9.68 -4.76 3.58
C VAL A 163 -10.19 -3.38 3.15
N MET A 164 -9.33 -2.55 2.55
CA MET A 164 -9.74 -1.24 2.01
C MET A 164 -10.70 -1.38 0.82
N ARG A 165 -10.49 -2.37 -0.05
CA ARG A 165 -11.40 -2.65 -1.16
C ARG A 165 -12.78 -3.05 -0.68
N GLN A 166 -12.83 -3.90 0.34
CA GLN A 166 -14.09 -4.35 0.95
C GLN A 166 -14.80 -3.23 1.71
N SER A 167 -14.08 -2.33 2.38
CA SER A 167 -14.68 -1.18 3.06
C SER A 167 -15.36 -0.25 2.06
N VAL A 168 -14.71 0.04 0.93
CA VAL A 168 -15.27 0.86 -0.15
C VAL A 168 -16.45 0.16 -0.83
N LYS A 169 -16.35 -1.14 -1.11
CA LYS A 169 -17.45 -1.89 -1.75
C LYS A 169 -18.71 -1.89 -0.88
N ARG A 170 -18.58 -2.15 0.42
CA ARG A 170 -19.72 -2.14 1.35
C ARG A 170 -20.35 -0.76 1.51
N MET A 171 -19.54 0.29 1.37
CA MET A 171 -20.04 1.66 1.39
C MET A 171 -20.92 1.95 0.17
N ILE A 172 -20.52 1.52 -1.03
CA ILE A 172 -21.29 1.72 -2.26
C ILE A 172 -22.59 0.89 -2.27
N GLU A 173 -22.55 -0.32 -1.72
CA GLU A 173 -23.72 -1.21 -1.66
C GLU A 173 -24.75 -0.79 -0.60
N SER A 174 -24.43 0.21 0.24
CA SER A 174 -25.36 0.75 1.22
C SER A 174 -26.40 1.65 0.55
N GLU A 175 -27.67 1.24 0.67
CA GLU A 175 -28.87 1.82 0.05
C GLU A 175 -29.15 3.29 0.49
N GLU A 176 -28.48 3.77 1.53
CA GLU A 176 -28.63 5.14 2.04
C GLU A 176 -27.66 6.17 1.42
N THR A 177 -26.77 5.75 0.51
CA THR A 177 -25.72 6.63 -0.01
C THR A 177 -25.84 6.92 -1.52
N ILE A 178 -25.76 8.21 -1.88
CA ILE A 178 -26.04 8.77 -3.22
C ILE A 178 -24.81 8.69 -4.16
N TRP A 179 -23.80 7.87 -3.84
CA TRP A 179 -22.53 7.83 -4.57
C TRP A 179 -22.66 6.97 -5.82
N ILE A 180 -22.51 7.58 -7.00
CA ILE A 180 -22.67 6.89 -8.29
C ILE A 180 -21.34 6.47 -8.89
N GLU A 181 -20.30 7.29 -8.71
CA GLU A 181 -18.98 7.03 -9.28
C GLU A 181 -17.94 6.85 -8.19
N TYR A 182 -17.16 5.78 -8.32
CA TYR A 182 -15.99 5.53 -7.49
C TYR A 182 -14.77 5.32 -8.39
N TYR A 183 -13.66 5.98 -8.04
CA TYR A 183 -12.39 5.81 -8.72
C TYR A 183 -11.32 5.46 -7.70
N TYR A 184 -10.49 4.45 -8.00
CA TYR A 184 -9.29 4.21 -7.21
C TYR A 184 -8.26 5.29 -7.52
N GLY A 185 -7.70 5.89 -6.48
CA GLY A 185 -6.69 6.93 -6.64
C GLY A 185 -5.30 6.35 -6.88
N TRP A 186 -4.33 7.25 -7.07
CA TRP A 186 -2.93 6.86 -7.32
C TRP A 186 -2.29 6.11 -6.14
N SER A 187 -2.74 6.33 -4.91
CA SER A 187 -2.20 5.64 -3.72
C SER A 187 -2.54 4.15 -3.76
N PHE A 188 -3.71 3.80 -4.27
CA PHE A 188 -4.11 2.41 -4.45
C PHE A 188 -3.24 1.69 -5.48
N ALA A 189 -2.97 2.35 -6.62
CA ALA A 189 -2.04 1.83 -7.61
C ALA A 189 -0.62 1.67 -7.03
N CYS A 190 -0.17 2.65 -6.24
CA CYS A 190 1.13 2.62 -5.59
C CYS A 190 1.27 1.50 -4.53
N ALA A 191 0.20 1.23 -3.78
CA ALA A 191 0.15 0.08 -2.87
C ALA A 191 0.16 -1.25 -3.63
N CYS A 192 -0.54 -1.36 -4.77
CA CYS A 192 -0.56 -2.56 -5.59
C CYS A 192 0.83 -2.83 -6.19
N THR A 193 1.49 -1.81 -6.74
CA THR A 193 2.87 -1.95 -7.23
C THR A 193 3.84 -2.27 -6.10
N GLY A 194 3.71 -1.59 -4.95
CA GLY A 194 4.49 -1.87 -3.75
C GLY A 194 4.36 -3.33 -3.29
N PHE A 195 3.14 -3.86 -3.24
CA PHE A 195 2.87 -5.27 -2.94
C PHE A 195 3.60 -6.21 -3.90
N VAL A 196 3.39 -6.06 -5.21
CA VAL A 196 3.97 -6.95 -6.23
C VAL A 196 5.50 -6.92 -6.17
N LEU A 197 6.08 -5.73 -6.04
CA LEU A 197 7.53 -5.57 -5.95
C LEU A 197 8.09 -6.20 -4.68
N LEU A 198 7.52 -5.93 -3.51
CA LEU A 198 8.00 -6.50 -2.24
C LEU A 198 7.83 -8.01 -2.18
N PHE A 199 6.70 -8.53 -2.64
CA PHE A 199 6.42 -9.97 -2.61
C PHE A 199 7.30 -10.75 -3.58
N LEU A 200 7.32 -10.36 -4.86
CA LEU A 200 8.12 -11.07 -5.87
C LEU A 200 9.61 -10.91 -5.62
N CYS A 201 10.08 -9.71 -5.23
CA CYS A 201 11.50 -9.52 -4.91
C CYS A 201 11.89 -10.16 -3.59
N GLY A 202 11.01 -10.21 -2.59
CA GLY A 202 11.24 -10.95 -1.35
C GLY A 202 11.45 -12.45 -1.62
N ILE A 203 10.58 -13.06 -2.43
CA ILE A 203 10.70 -14.45 -2.87
C ILE A 203 11.93 -14.67 -3.74
N ALA A 204 12.18 -13.79 -4.71
CA ALA A 204 13.36 -13.89 -5.57
C ALA A 204 14.66 -13.79 -4.77
N LEU A 205 14.72 -12.89 -3.77
CA LEU A 205 15.87 -12.75 -2.89
C LEU A 205 16.06 -14.00 -2.02
N LEU A 206 14.97 -14.63 -1.58
CA LEU A 206 14.99 -15.91 -0.88
C LEU A 206 15.60 -16.99 -1.79
N PHE A 207 15.11 -17.17 -3.02
CA PHE A 207 15.68 -18.13 -3.98
C PHE A 207 17.14 -17.85 -4.35
N LEU A 208 17.53 -16.58 -4.49
CA LEU A 208 18.91 -16.19 -4.78
C LEU A 208 19.85 -16.42 -3.59
N SER A 209 19.31 -16.34 -2.37
CA SER A 209 20.03 -16.62 -1.13
C SER A 209 20.10 -18.12 -0.79
N MET A 210 19.24 -18.93 -1.41
CA MET A 210 19.32 -20.37 -1.28
C MET A 210 20.47 -20.91 -2.14
N PRO A 211 21.26 -21.85 -1.60
CA PRO A 211 22.21 -22.62 -2.39
C PRO A 211 21.46 -23.34 -3.53
N GLN A 212 22.14 -23.53 -4.66
CA GLN A 212 21.53 -24.17 -5.82
C GLN A 212 21.09 -25.59 -5.47
N MET A 213 19.98 -26.05 -6.06
CA MET A 213 19.58 -27.44 -5.88
C MET A 213 20.71 -28.37 -6.31
N PRO A 214 21.08 -29.36 -5.48
CA PRO A 214 22.12 -30.31 -5.82
C PRO A 214 21.72 -31.04 -7.10
N ARG A 215 22.59 -30.98 -8.11
CA ARG A 215 22.39 -31.69 -9.39
C ARG A 215 22.97 -33.09 -9.34
N ASN A 216 23.92 -33.29 -8.44
CA ASN A 216 24.64 -34.53 -8.27
C ASN A 216 24.29 -35.19 -6.93
N PRO A 217 24.27 -36.53 -6.85
CA PRO A 217 23.88 -37.25 -5.64
C PRO A 217 24.85 -37.11 -4.45
N TRP A 218 26.03 -36.53 -4.65
CA TRP A 218 27.01 -36.25 -3.60
C TRP A 218 27.02 -34.78 -3.12
N GLU A 219 26.20 -33.91 -3.72
CA GLU A 219 26.03 -32.53 -3.27
C GLU A 219 24.90 -32.48 -2.23
N ASN A 220 25.17 -31.95 -1.03
CA ASN A 220 24.12 -31.57 -0.09
C ASN A 220 23.75 -30.09 -0.22
N CYS A 221 22.48 -29.79 0.05
CA CYS A 221 21.93 -28.42 0.02
C CYS A 221 22.62 -27.42 0.97
N MET A 222 23.46 -27.85 1.91
CA MET A 222 24.22 -26.95 2.79
C MET A 222 25.72 -27.26 2.76
N ASP A 223 26.19 -28.00 1.77
CA ASP A 223 27.63 -28.18 1.58
C ASP A 223 28.27 -26.82 1.36
N ALA A 224 29.40 -26.59 2.04
CA ALA A 224 30.18 -25.39 1.89
C ALA A 224 30.50 -25.18 0.41
N GLU A 225 30.05 -24.06 -0.18
CA GLU A 225 30.58 -23.63 -1.49
C GLU A 225 32.12 -23.65 -1.33
N PRO A 226 32.87 -24.40 -2.17
CA PRO A 226 34.32 -24.42 -2.07
C PRO A 226 34.78 -22.98 -2.20
N GLU A 227 35.62 -22.53 -1.26
CA GLU A 227 36.24 -21.21 -1.32
C GLU A 227 36.78 -21.04 -2.74
N GLN A 228 36.22 -20.07 -3.47
CA GLN A 228 36.81 -19.67 -4.73
C GLN A 228 38.15 -19.06 -4.36
N VAL A 229 39.19 -19.88 -4.43
CA VAL A 229 40.59 -19.47 -4.35
C VAL A 229 40.77 -18.44 -5.46
N GLU A 230 40.89 -17.17 -5.08
CA GLU A 230 41.40 -16.11 -5.94
C GLU A 230 42.83 -16.43 -6.40
#